data_AF-A0A5J5CL98-F1
#
_entry.id   AF-A0A5J5CL98-F1
#
_cell.length_a   1.000
_cell.length_b   1.000
_cell.length_c   1.000
_cell.angle_alpha   90.00
_cell.angle_beta   90.00
_cell.angle_gamma   90.00
#
_symmetry.space_group_name_H-M   'P 1'
#
loop_
_entity.id
_entity.type
_entity.pdbx_description
1 polymer ?
#
loop_
_entity_poly.entity_id
_entity_poly.type
_entity_poly.pdbx_seq_one_letter_code
_entity_poly.pdbx_strand_id
1 'polypeptide(L)'
;MYQGRNDNLRQPMEVFPILESFGNAKTILNDNSSRFGKYLHIHILHGVVVGTSLSRYLLEKSRVVFQANEERNYHVFYELLAGMNDWDKQEVYLQGAETYYYLNQGGSCELKGKQDKQDFQLLVHCFETIGLHADQISTVWAILSSILQLGNVCFSSYESESFEVARILSETETRRVGSLLQISSEALQTVITHRVTETTYDRIYCPLLPCYCVCCLQEEYSAEQIQWYPMPLKNLHSCLELISSRPHGILRILDDQTCLPQATDHTFLQKCHYHHGNSPFYAKPKNPLPVFTVYHYAGAVTYQMVSVLFRKVQDGYIQQRELGWRGKGLRQLPSTAASHFLQSLNELTARLDRCKTTFIRCLKPNYVKRLSGVSNKEQSLALLDMVGAEEGQYQLGLTKLFLKELLYQQLEEKWNSTQTWAAVTIQRNIRGFLCRRNFRFFKEKAIVIQSHIRGHQARKHYKRLKQSFTQFWAVMMITRDTIKRRHWRK
;
A
#
# COMPACT_ATOMS: atom_id res chain seq x y z
N MET A 1 29.17 -0.78 43.46
CA MET A 1 29.16 -2.27 43.38
C MET A 1 28.65 -2.72 42.01
N TYR A 2 29.36 -2.42 40.93
CA TYR A 2 29.08 -2.99 39.60
C TYR A 2 30.41 -3.35 38.95
N GLN A 3 31.07 -4.37 39.51
CA GLN A 3 32.13 -5.13 38.86
C GLN A 3 31.59 -6.54 38.69
N GLY A 4 31.41 -6.94 37.43
CA GLY A 4 30.79 -8.20 37.05
C GLY A 4 30.13 -8.08 35.67
N ARG A 5 30.89 -7.64 34.66
CA ARG A 5 30.52 -7.90 33.26
C ARG A 5 30.60 -9.42 33.09
N ASN A 6 29.44 -10.05 32.98
CA ASN A 6 29.36 -11.46 32.66
C ASN A 6 29.44 -11.56 31.14
N ASP A 7 30.62 -11.85 30.60
CA ASP A 7 30.90 -11.93 29.16
C ASP A 7 30.13 -13.04 28.42
N ASN A 8 29.30 -13.82 29.14
CA ASN A 8 28.50 -14.91 28.59
C ASN A 8 27.07 -14.54 28.18
N LEU A 9 26.61 -13.30 28.46
CA LEU A 9 25.31 -12.82 27.99
C LEU A 9 25.50 -12.04 26.69
N ARG A 10 25.40 -12.74 25.55
CA ARG A 10 25.29 -12.12 24.21
C ARG A 10 24.25 -11.02 24.27
N GLN A 11 24.65 -9.79 23.94
CA GLN A 11 23.79 -8.65 24.23
C GLN A 11 22.61 -8.62 23.25
N PRO A 12 21.39 -8.28 23.70
CA PRO A 12 20.22 -8.14 22.81
C PRO A 12 20.45 -7.12 21.68
N MET A 13 21.36 -6.17 21.93
CA MET A 13 21.76 -5.12 20.99
C MET A 13 22.43 -5.67 19.73
N GLU A 14 23.11 -6.81 19.81
CA GLU A 14 23.82 -7.44 18.68
C GLU A 14 22.86 -8.03 17.65
N VAL A 15 21.63 -8.33 18.06
CA VAL A 15 20.59 -8.90 17.18
C VAL A 15 19.85 -7.81 16.40
N PHE A 16 19.85 -6.56 16.88
CA PHE A 16 19.10 -5.49 16.22
C PHE A 16 19.60 -5.17 14.81
N PRO A 17 20.92 -5.02 14.54
CA PRO A 17 21.41 -4.83 13.18
C PRO A 17 20.94 -5.92 12.21
N ILE A 18 20.91 -7.18 12.66
CA ILE A 18 20.41 -8.31 11.86
C ILE A 18 18.93 -8.10 11.51
N LEU A 19 18.10 -7.77 12.50
CA LEU A 19 16.67 -7.55 12.27
C LEU A 19 16.39 -6.32 11.41
N GLU A 20 17.21 -5.27 11.54
CA GLU A 20 17.08 -4.09 10.70
C GLU A 20 17.47 -4.39 9.26
N SER A 21 18.54 -5.14 9.03
CA SER A 21 18.96 -5.57 7.70
C SER A 21 17.87 -6.39 7.00
N PHE A 22 17.32 -7.41 7.68
CA PHE A 22 16.33 -8.35 7.11
C PHE A 22 14.88 -7.84 7.16
N GLY A 23 14.59 -6.85 8.00
CA GLY A 23 13.22 -6.49 8.36
C GLY A 23 12.89 -5.01 8.19
N ASN A 24 13.88 -4.15 7.92
CA ASN A 24 13.64 -2.75 7.57
C ASN A 24 13.86 -2.49 6.08
N ALA A 25 13.16 -1.47 5.59
CA ALA A 25 13.27 -1.03 4.20
C ALA A 25 13.02 0.48 4.09
N LYS A 26 13.46 1.06 2.97
CA LYS A 26 13.17 2.45 2.62
C LYS A 26 11.72 2.57 2.16
N THR A 27 10.99 3.50 2.76
CA THR A 27 9.64 3.92 2.37
C THR A 27 9.63 5.42 2.08
N ILE A 28 8.55 5.89 1.45
CA ILE A 28 8.36 7.33 1.19
C ILE A 28 8.48 8.16 2.49
N LEU A 29 7.96 7.62 3.61
CA LEU A 29 7.89 8.34 4.88
C LEU A 29 9.12 8.20 5.78
N ASN A 30 9.86 7.09 5.68
CA ASN A 30 11.02 6.77 6.51
C ASN A 30 12.00 5.88 5.71
N ASP A 31 13.28 6.24 5.74
CA ASP A 31 14.34 5.55 4.99
C ASP A 31 14.81 4.24 5.64
N ASN A 32 14.59 4.06 6.95
CA ASN A 32 14.85 2.83 7.70
C ASN A 32 13.56 2.40 8.44
N SER A 33 12.52 2.07 7.67
CA SER A 33 11.18 1.76 8.18
C SER A 33 11.09 0.28 8.56
N SER A 34 10.78 -0.03 9.82
CA SER A 34 10.52 -1.41 10.24
C SER A 34 9.25 -1.94 9.58
N ARG A 35 9.38 -3.08 8.87
CA ARG A 35 8.30 -3.74 8.13
C ARG A 35 7.77 -4.98 8.85
N PHE A 36 8.04 -5.07 10.14
CA PHE A 36 7.53 -6.06 11.07
C PHE A 36 7.41 -5.45 12.48
N GLY A 37 6.47 -5.95 13.27
CA GLY A 37 6.34 -5.63 14.68
C GLY A 37 7.32 -6.47 15.51
N LYS A 38 7.92 -5.84 16.53
CA LYS A 38 8.86 -6.48 17.46
C LYS A 38 8.40 -6.31 18.90
N TYR A 39 8.42 -7.40 19.66
CA TYR A 39 8.20 -7.41 21.11
C TYR A 39 9.42 -8.03 21.79
N LEU A 40 10.19 -7.21 22.50
CA LEU A 40 11.34 -7.64 23.27
C LEU A 40 10.92 -7.84 24.72
N HIS A 41 11.13 -9.04 25.24
CA HIS A 41 10.95 -9.40 26.63
C HIS A 41 12.32 -9.54 27.29
N ILE A 42 12.56 -8.81 28.38
CA ILE A 42 13.82 -8.84 29.13
C ILE A 42 13.55 -9.52 30.47
N HIS A 43 14.23 -10.64 30.72
CA HIS A 43 14.14 -11.39 31.96
C HIS A 43 15.15 -10.83 32.95
N ILE A 44 14.67 -10.42 34.12
CA ILE A 44 15.48 -9.81 35.18
C ILE A 44 15.35 -10.66 36.44
N LEU A 45 16.46 -11.09 37.02
CA LEU A 45 16.53 -11.80 38.28
C LEU A 45 17.45 -11.04 39.23
N HIS A 46 16.97 -10.71 40.44
CA HIS A 46 17.73 -9.94 41.44
C HIS A 46 18.36 -8.63 40.90
N GLY A 47 17.65 -7.93 40.01
CA GLY A 47 18.13 -6.67 39.42
C GLY A 47 19.17 -6.83 38.30
N VAL A 48 19.50 -8.06 37.91
CA VAL A 48 20.41 -8.37 36.80
C VAL A 48 19.64 -8.96 35.63
N VAL A 49 19.98 -8.54 34.41
CA VAL A 49 19.41 -9.13 33.19
C VAL A 49 19.97 -10.55 33.04
N VAL A 50 19.08 -11.54 33.08
CA VAL A 50 19.44 -12.97 32.94
C VAL A 50 19.15 -13.54 31.55
N GLY A 51 18.38 -12.82 30.74
CA GLY A 51 18.12 -13.24 29.37
C GLY A 51 17.11 -12.35 28.66
N THR A 52 16.97 -12.57 27.36
CA THR A 52 16.01 -11.85 26.53
C THR A 52 15.32 -12.77 25.54
N SER A 53 14.05 -12.49 25.26
CA SER A 53 13.26 -13.17 24.24
C SER A 53 12.67 -12.14 23.28
N LEU A 54 12.72 -12.43 21.98
CA LEU A 54 12.20 -11.55 20.94
C LEU A 54 11.09 -12.26 20.18
N SER A 55 9.90 -11.65 20.15
CA SER A 55 8.77 -12.10 19.34
C SER A 55 8.55 -11.15 18.16
N ARG A 56 8.34 -11.72 16.96
CA ARG A 56 8.06 -10.97 15.72
C ARG A 56 6.60 -11.09 15.30
N TYR A 57 6.06 -10.03 14.74
CA TYR A 57 4.67 -9.95 14.27
C TYR A 57 4.62 -9.35 12.86
N LEU A 58 3.80 -9.95 11.98
CA LEU A 58 3.48 -9.41 10.64
C LEU A 58 4.67 -8.84 9.85
N LEU A 59 5.56 -9.72 9.37
CA LEU A 59 6.54 -9.31 8.36
C LEU A 59 5.83 -9.07 7.02
N GLU A 60 6.09 -7.91 6.39
CA GLU A 60 5.59 -7.57 5.06
C GLU A 60 6.31 -8.38 3.96
N LYS A 61 5.97 -9.68 3.85
CA LYS A 61 6.61 -10.59 2.88
C LYS A 61 6.41 -10.17 1.43
N SER A 62 5.31 -9.48 1.12
CA SER A 62 5.02 -8.95 -0.22
C SER A 62 6.12 -8.02 -0.73
N ARG A 63 6.85 -7.34 0.17
CA ARG A 63 7.94 -6.43 -0.19
C ARG A 63 9.09 -7.12 -0.94
N VAL A 64 9.29 -8.42 -0.69
CA VAL A 64 10.35 -9.20 -1.35
C VAL A 64 10.16 -9.18 -2.87
N VAL A 65 8.91 -9.30 -3.33
CA VAL A 65 8.57 -9.40 -4.76
C VAL A 65 8.05 -8.10 -5.36
N PHE A 66 7.65 -7.14 -4.52
CA PHE A 66 7.04 -5.88 -4.94
C PHE A 66 7.52 -4.67 -4.14
N GLN A 67 7.84 -3.57 -4.82
CA GLN A 67 8.09 -2.28 -4.17
C GLN A 67 7.30 -1.16 -4.85
N ALA A 68 6.77 -0.23 -4.05
CA ALA A 68 6.13 0.97 -4.59
C ALA A 68 7.19 1.94 -5.15
N ASN A 69 6.74 2.89 -5.98
CA ASN A 69 7.61 3.92 -6.53
C ASN A 69 8.35 4.69 -5.42
N GLU A 70 9.64 4.95 -5.63
CA GLU A 70 10.59 5.56 -4.69
C GLU A 70 10.89 4.76 -3.41
N GLU A 71 10.38 3.52 -3.27
CA GLU A 71 10.71 2.62 -2.16
C GLU A 71 11.85 1.65 -2.50
N ARG A 72 12.43 1.01 -1.47
CA ARG A 72 13.38 -0.10 -1.62
C ARG A 72 12.80 -1.40 -1.10
N ASN A 73 13.44 -2.50 -1.52
CA ASN A 73 13.33 -3.78 -0.84
C ASN A 73 14.07 -3.75 0.51
N TYR A 74 14.12 -4.88 1.21
CA TYR A 74 14.86 -5.02 2.47
C TYR A 74 16.34 -4.66 2.32
N HIS A 75 16.92 -4.04 3.36
CA HIS A 75 18.28 -3.54 3.31
C HIS A 75 19.32 -4.63 3.03
N VAL A 76 19.10 -5.85 3.53
CA VAL A 76 20.00 -7.00 3.35
C VAL A 76 20.37 -7.25 1.89
N PHE A 77 19.46 -7.04 0.94
CA PHE A 77 19.77 -7.25 -0.47
C PHE A 77 20.80 -6.24 -0.99
N TYR A 78 20.65 -4.97 -0.63
CA TYR A 78 21.57 -3.91 -1.05
C TYR A 78 22.91 -3.99 -0.30
N GLU A 79 22.85 -4.33 0.99
CA GLU A 79 24.03 -4.58 1.83
C GLU A 79 24.86 -5.75 1.28
N LEU A 80 24.22 -6.87 0.93
CA LEU A 80 24.86 -8.01 0.29
C LEU A 80 25.57 -7.63 -1.02
N LEU A 81 24.88 -6.93 -1.90
CA LEU A 81 25.42 -6.52 -3.20
C LEU A 81 26.55 -5.49 -3.09
N ALA A 82 26.51 -4.59 -2.10
CA ALA A 82 27.54 -3.57 -1.89
C ALA A 82 28.75 -4.11 -1.09
N GLY A 83 28.51 -5.04 -0.17
CA GLY A 83 29.47 -5.47 0.84
C GLY A 83 30.31 -6.70 0.46
N MET A 84 29.75 -7.64 -0.31
CA MET A 84 30.43 -8.87 -0.69
C MET A 84 31.58 -8.60 -1.68
N ASN A 85 32.67 -9.36 -1.55
CA ASN A 85 33.81 -9.30 -2.46
C ASN A 85 33.42 -9.83 -3.86
N ASP A 86 34.24 -9.55 -4.88
CA ASP A 86 33.89 -9.94 -6.26
C ASP A 86 34.00 -11.45 -6.49
N TRP A 87 34.85 -12.16 -5.72
CA TRP A 87 34.99 -13.61 -5.80
C TRP A 87 33.74 -14.34 -5.30
N ASP A 88 33.29 -14.05 -4.07
CA ASP A 88 32.12 -14.70 -3.48
C ASP A 88 30.86 -14.30 -4.26
N LYS A 89 30.78 -13.07 -4.78
CA LYS A 89 29.70 -12.66 -5.71
C LYS A 89 29.61 -13.55 -6.94
N GLN A 90 30.74 -13.93 -7.52
CA GLN A 90 30.76 -14.86 -8.66
C GLN A 90 30.30 -16.25 -8.26
N GLU A 91 30.69 -16.74 -7.09
CA GLU A 91 30.24 -18.04 -6.56
C GLU A 91 28.71 -18.09 -6.36
N VAL A 92 28.11 -17.01 -5.85
CA VAL A 92 26.66 -16.93 -5.66
C VAL A 92 25.89 -16.30 -6.82
N TYR A 93 26.52 -16.08 -7.98
CA TYR A 93 25.92 -15.49 -9.19
C TYR A 93 25.25 -14.11 -8.95
N LEU A 94 25.84 -13.28 -8.11
CA LEU A 94 25.36 -11.93 -7.81
C LEU A 94 25.85 -10.89 -8.83
N GLN A 95 24.96 -9.95 -9.17
CA GLN A 95 25.18 -8.84 -10.10
C GLN A 95 24.73 -7.51 -9.46
N GLY A 96 24.72 -6.41 -10.21
CA GLY A 96 24.24 -5.12 -9.72
C GLY A 96 22.76 -5.13 -9.32
N ALA A 97 22.34 -4.23 -8.43
CA ALA A 97 20.96 -4.18 -7.95
C ALA A 97 19.96 -3.90 -9.10
N GLU A 98 20.39 -3.14 -10.10
CA GLU A 98 19.63 -2.79 -11.29
C GLU A 98 19.26 -3.99 -12.18
N THR A 99 20.01 -5.09 -12.11
CA THR A 99 19.76 -6.28 -12.93
C THR A 99 18.66 -7.18 -12.37
N TYR A 100 18.25 -6.96 -11.12
CA TYR A 100 17.24 -7.78 -10.46
C TYR A 100 15.87 -7.10 -10.46
N TYR A 101 14.89 -7.78 -11.04
CA TYR A 101 13.51 -7.30 -11.07
C TYR A 101 12.97 -7.03 -9.66
N TYR A 102 13.32 -7.84 -8.67
CA TYR A 102 12.90 -7.63 -7.27
C TYR A 102 13.57 -6.46 -6.55
N LEU A 103 14.52 -5.76 -7.17
CA LEU A 103 15.21 -4.61 -6.56
C LEU A 103 15.02 -3.31 -7.34
N ASN A 104 14.71 -3.39 -8.63
CA ASN A 104 14.66 -2.23 -9.53
C ASN A 104 13.25 -1.62 -9.73
N GLN A 105 12.17 -2.29 -9.30
CA GLN A 105 10.78 -1.82 -9.49
C GLN A 105 10.52 -0.44 -8.87
N GLY A 106 11.09 -0.17 -7.69
CA GLY A 106 10.89 1.09 -6.97
C GLY A 106 11.70 2.27 -7.54
N GLY A 107 12.57 2.05 -8.52
CA GLY A 107 13.36 3.12 -9.16
C GLY A 107 14.42 3.78 -8.26
N SER A 108 14.71 3.23 -7.09
CA SER A 108 15.59 3.83 -6.08
C SER A 108 16.59 2.83 -5.49
N CYS A 109 17.52 2.30 -6.28
CA CYS A 109 18.52 1.33 -5.80
C CYS A 109 19.47 1.92 -4.74
N GLU A 110 19.81 3.21 -4.85
CA GLU A 110 20.70 3.90 -3.92
C GLU A 110 19.92 4.69 -2.84
N LEU A 111 20.48 4.71 -1.62
CA LEU A 111 19.95 5.48 -0.50
C LEU A 111 20.96 6.52 -0.03
N LYS A 112 20.62 7.81 -0.16
CA LYS A 112 21.48 8.92 0.27
C LYS A 112 21.73 8.85 1.78
N GLY A 113 23.01 8.78 2.17
CA GLY A 113 23.44 8.81 3.57
C GLY A 113 23.53 7.46 4.28
N LYS A 114 23.16 6.35 3.62
CA LYS A 114 23.42 4.99 4.13
C LYS A 114 24.69 4.43 3.47
N GLN A 115 25.49 3.70 4.25
CA GLN A 115 26.72 3.04 3.77
C GLN A 115 26.49 1.53 3.74
N ASP A 116 25.77 1.05 2.72
CA ASP A 116 25.33 -0.36 2.62
C ASP A 116 26.53 -1.34 2.74
N LYS A 117 27.73 -0.96 2.27
CA LYS A 117 28.97 -1.76 2.43
C LYS A 117 29.44 -1.91 3.89
N GLN A 118 29.37 -0.84 4.68
CA GLN A 118 29.75 -0.88 6.09
C GLN A 118 28.72 -1.65 6.91
N ASP A 119 27.44 -1.47 6.58
CA ASP A 119 26.34 -2.18 7.23
C ASP A 119 26.42 -3.70 6.98
N PHE A 120 26.88 -4.13 5.80
CA PHE A 120 27.16 -5.54 5.53
C PHE A 120 28.28 -6.12 6.41
N GLN A 121 29.37 -5.37 6.61
CA GLN A 121 30.47 -5.81 7.49
C GLN A 121 29.97 -5.95 8.94
N LEU A 122 29.13 -5.01 9.39
CA LEU A 122 28.48 -5.10 10.69
C LEU A 122 27.55 -6.32 10.77
N LEU A 123 26.80 -6.61 9.71
CA LEU A 123 25.91 -7.77 9.65
C LEU A 123 26.66 -9.09 9.79
N VAL A 124 27.77 -9.25 9.05
CA VAL A 124 28.64 -10.45 9.14
C VAL A 124 29.20 -10.60 10.55
N HIS A 125 29.70 -9.51 11.14
CA HIS A 125 30.18 -9.53 12.52
C HIS A 125 29.08 -9.91 13.53
N CYS A 126 27.86 -9.42 13.33
CA CYS A 126 26.73 -9.79 14.19
C CYS A 126 26.38 -11.28 14.04
N PHE A 127 26.44 -11.84 12.82
CA PHE A 127 26.25 -13.27 12.58
C PHE A 127 27.28 -14.15 13.30
N GLU A 128 28.55 -13.77 13.25
CA GLU A 128 29.62 -14.46 13.98
C GLU A 128 29.39 -14.38 15.50
N THR A 129 28.95 -13.21 15.99
CA THR A 129 28.71 -12.97 17.42
C THR A 129 27.53 -13.81 17.96
N ILE A 130 26.46 -13.97 17.17
CA ILE A 130 25.37 -14.90 17.51
C ILE A 130 25.73 -16.38 17.29
N GLY A 131 26.95 -16.68 16.86
CA GLY A 131 27.49 -18.03 16.74
C GLY A 131 27.06 -18.77 15.48
N LEU A 132 26.76 -18.06 14.37
CA LEU A 132 26.61 -18.70 13.08
C LEU A 132 27.98 -19.05 12.50
N HIS A 133 28.13 -20.28 12.05
CA HIS A 133 29.32 -20.74 11.34
C HIS A 133 29.35 -20.23 9.89
N ALA A 134 30.53 -20.19 9.29
CA ALA A 134 30.73 -19.74 7.91
C ALA A 134 29.82 -20.48 6.90
N ASP A 135 29.63 -21.79 7.06
CA ASP A 135 28.75 -22.59 6.19
C ASP A 135 27.29 -22.15 6.26
N GLN A 136 26.82 -21.79 7.47
CA GLN A 136 25.45 -21.29 7.68
C GLN A 136 25.28 -19.89 7.07
N ILE A 137 26.29 -19.03 7.23
CA ILE A 137 26.31 -17.69 6.62
C ILE A 137 26.31 -17.79 5.08
N SER A 138 27.11 -18.69 4.51
CA SER A 138 27.13 -18.97 3.07
C SER A 138 25.77 -19.46 2.57
N THR A 139 25.11 -20.34 3.34
CA THR A 139 23.74 -20.79 3.03
C THR A 139 22.74 -19.63 3.01
N VAL A 140 22.85 -18.67 3.95
CA VAL A 140 22.00 -17.47 3.97
C VAL A 140 22.22 -16.63 2.70
N TRP A 141 23.47 -16.46 2.25
CA TRP A 141 23.78 -15.76 1.01
C TRP A 141 23.25 -16.49 -0.23
N ALA A 142 23.38 -17.82 -0.28
CA ALA A 142 22.82 -18.63 -1.35
C ALA A 142 21.30 -18.52 -1.44
N ILE A 143 20.60 -18.49 -0.30
CA ILE A 143 19.14 -18.29 -0.24
C ILE A 143 18.76 -16.88 -0.74
N LEU A 144 19.44 -15.83 -0.24
CA LEU A 144 19.15 -14.45 -0.64
C LEU A 144 19.42 -14.23 -2.12
N SER A 145 20.53 -14.77 -2.63
CA SER A 145 20.83 -14.76 -4.05
C SER A 145 19.69 -15.45 -4.81
N SER A 146 19.37 -16.71 -4.47
CA SER A 146 18.31 -17.49 -5.15
C SER A 146 16.98 -16.75 -5.24
N ILE A 147 16.59 -16.01 -4.20
CA ILE A 147 15.38 -15.17 -4.21
C ILE A 147 15.45 -14.10 -5.31
N LEU A 148 16.61 -13.46 -5.49
CA LEU A 148 16.83 -12.46 -6.53
C LEU A 148 16.82 -13.08 -7.94
N GLN A 149 17.45 -14.24 -8.16
CA GLN A 149 17.39 -14.89 -9.48
C GLN A 149 15.99 -15.40 -9.82
N LEU A 150 15.20 -15.85 -8.83
CA LEU A 150 13.80 -16.22 -9.06
C LEU A 150 12.97 -15.05 -9.60
N GLY A 151 13.28 -13.82 -9.19
CA GLY A 151 12.63 -12.62 -9.72
C GLY A 151 12.93 -12.33 -11.18
N ASN A 152 14.03 -12.87 -11.72
CA ASN A 152 14.44 -12.69 -13.11
C ASN A 152 13.96 -13.82 -14.03
N VAL A 153 13.20 -14.80 -13.52
CA VAL A 153 12.61 -15.85 -14.35
C VAL A 153 11.45 -15.27 -15.16
N CYS A 154 11.64 -15.19 -16.48
CA CYS A 154 10.63 -14.71 -17.41
C CYS A 154 9.85 -15.88 -18.03
N PHE A 155 8.53 -15.70 -18.14
CA PHE A 155 7.61 -16.68 -18.72
C PHE A 155 7.01 -16.13 -20.02
N SER A 156 6.80 -17.00 -20.99
CA SER A 156 6.03 -16.74 -22.21
C SER A 156 4.83 -17.68 -22.31
N SER A 157 3.78 -17.23 -23.01
CA SER A 157 2.67 -18.10 -23.40
C SER A 157 3.08 -18.95 -24.59
N TYR A 158 2.76 -20.25 -24.53
CA TYR A 158 2.83 -21.15 -25.67
C TYR A 158 1.47 -21.82 -25.83
N GLU A 159 0.87 -21.68 -27.02
CA GLU A 159 -0.36 -22.38 -27.37
C GLU A 159 -0.02 -23.79 -27.87
N SER A 160 -0.48 -24.81 -27.15
CA SER A 160 -0.43 -26.19 -27.63
C SER A 160 -1.84 -26.76 -27.64
N GLU A 161 -2.37 -26.94 -28.86
CA GLU A 161 -3.62 -27.60 -29.35
C GLU A 161 -4.93 -27.51 -28.53
N SER A 162 -4.95 -27.01 -27.29
CA SER A 162 -6.13 -26.89 -26.42
C SER A 162 -5.97 -25.91 -25.23
N PHE A 163 -4.74 -25.58 -24.78
CA PHE A 163 -4.51 -24.69 -23.62
C PHE A 163 -3.28 -23.78 -23.78
N GLU A 164 -3.33 -22.57 -23.22
CA GLU A 164 -2.16 -21.71 -23.02
C GLU A 164 -1.29 -22.23 -21.87
N VAL A 165 -0.03 -22.55 -22.15
CA VAL A 165 0.93 -23.07 -21.17
C VAL A 165 2.04 -22.04 -20.93
N ALA A 166 2.41 -21.84 -19.65
CA ALA A 166 3.58 -21.04 -19.30
C ALA A 166 4.88 -21.79 -19.64
N ARG A 167 5.70 -21.19 -20.50
CA ARG A 167 7.05 -21.67 -20.84
C ARG A 167 8.10 -20.71 -20.31
N ILE A 168 9.21 -21.22 -19.81
CA ILE A 168 10.34 -20.39 -19.35
C ILE A 168 11.14 -19.93 -20.56
N LEU A 169 11.44 -18.63 -20.64
CA LEU A 169 12.19 -18.03 -21.74
C LEU A 169 13.70 -18.31 -21.65
N SER A 170 14.26 -18.31 -20.44
CA SER A 170 15.66 -18.59 -20.18
C SER A 170 15.85 -19.57 -19.04
N GLU A 171 16.58 -20.65 -19.30
CA GLU A 171 16.93 -21.64 -18.29
C GLU A 171 18.14 -21.21 -17.43
N THR A 172 18.82 -20.12 -17.76
CA THR A 172 20.02 -19.67 -17.04
C THR A 172 19.75 -19.43 -15.57
N GLU A 173 18.66 -18.72 -15.27
CA GLU A 173 18.31 -18.35 -13.89
C GLU A 173 17.84 -19.57 -13.09
N THR A 174 17.07 -20.47 -13.71
CA THR A 174 16.63 -21.71 -13.04
C THR A 174 17.78 -22.67 -12.76
N ARG A 175 18.79 -22.74 -13.64
CA ARG A 175 20.03 -23.50 -13.38
C ARG A 175 20.85 -22.89 -12.25
N ARG A 176 20.99 -21.56 -12.19
CA ARG A 176 21.67 -20.86 -11.09
C ARG A 176 20.98 -21.15 -9.75
N VAL A 177 19.65 -21.00 -9.68
CA VAL A 177 18.87 -21.31 -8.48
C VAL A 177 19.00 -22.79 -8.10
N GLY A 178 18.94 -23.71 -9.06
CA GLY A 178 19.15 -25.14 -8.83
C GLY A 178 20.53 -25.44 -8.22
N SER A 179 21.59 -24.79 -8.73
CA SER A 179 22.95 -24.92 -8.19
C SER A 179 23.06 -24.41 -6.75
N LEU A 180 22.46 -23.24 -6.45
CA LEU A 180 22.55 -22.61 -5.13
C LEU A 180 21.77 -23.37 -4.05
N LEU A 181 20.57 -23.86 -4.40
CA LEU A 181 19.69 -24.58 -3.47
C LEU A 181 19.93 -26.10 -3.47
N GLN A 182 20.85 -26.60 -4.30
CA GLN A 182 21.13 -28.03 -4.49
C GLN A 182 19.88 -28.82 -4.94
N ILE A 183 19.11 -28.25 -5.86
CA ILE A 183 17.88 -28.85 -6.42
C ILE A 183 18.08 -29.04 -7.93
N SER A 184 17.52 -30.11 -8.52
CA SER A 184 17.60 -30.29 -9.97
C SER A 184 16.87 -29.18 -10.71
N SER A 185 17.51 -28.62 -11.75
CA SER A 185 16.92 -27.56 -12.56
C SER A 185 15.64 -28.03 -13.26
N GLU A 186 15.59 -29.30 -13.68
CA GLU A 186 14.43 -29.92 -14.31
C GLU A 186 13.23 -30.01 -13.36
N ALA A 187 13.46 -30.39 -12.11
CA ALA A 187 12.41 -30.43 -11.09
C ALA A 187 11.89 -29.01 -10.79
N LEU A 188 12.80 -28.04 -10.66
CA LEU A 188 12.41 -26.64 -10.44
C LEU A 188 11.57 -26.09 -11.60
N GLN A 189 12.00 -26.31 -12.84
CA GLN A 189 11.27 -25.89 -14.04
C GLN A 189 9.88 -26.52 -14.10
N THR A 190 9.80 -27.81 -13.79
CA THR A 190 8.51 -28.53 -13.73
C THR A 190 7.59 -27.91 -12.69
N VAL A 191 8.09 -27.62 -11.47
CA VAL A 191 7.28 -27.07 -10.39
C VAL A 191 6.78 -25.65 -10.67
N ILE A 192 7.56 -24.82 -11.36
CA ILE A 192 7.16 -23.42 -11.66
C ILE A 192 6.30 -23.28 -12.92
N THR A 193 6.26 -24.29 -13.79
CA THR A 193 5.44 -24.31 -15.02
C THR A 193 4.23 -25.23 -14.92
N HIS A 194 4.30 -26.25 -14.08
CA HIS A 194 3.27 -27.26 -13.90
C HIS A 194 2.92 -27.39 -12.42
N ARG A 195 1.62 -27.40 -12.14
CA ARG A 195 1.09 -27.80 -10.84
C ARG A 195 1.13 -29.32 -10.76
N VAL A 196 1.90 -29.86 -9.83
CA VAL A 196 1.91 -31.31 -9.53
C VAL A 196 0.85 -31.60 -8.47
N THR A 197 -0.07 -32.52 -8.78
CA THR A 197 -1.09 -33.01 -7.85
C THR A 197 -0.82 -34.47 -7.57
N GLU A 198 -0.45 -34.80 -6.33
CA GLU A 198 -0.23 -36.18 -5.91
C GLU A 198 -1.56 -36.77 -5.44
N THR A 199 -2.04 -37.78 -6.18
CA THR A 199 -3.21 -38.58 -5.81
C THR A 199 -2.75 -39.90 -5.17
N THR A 200 -3.66 -40.67 -4.59
CA THR A 200 -3.32 -41.96 -3.96
C THR A 200 -2.73 -42.99 -4.92
N TYR A 201 -2.90 -42.80 -6.23
CA TYR A 201 -2.46 -43.75 -7.26
C TYR A 201 -1.52 -43.14 -8.31
N ASP A 202 -1.66 -41.85 -8.63
CA ASP A 202 -0.88 -41.18 -9.68
C ASP A 202 -0.50 -39.73 -9.36
N ARG A 203 0.57 -39.25 -10.00
CA ARG A 203 0.95 -37.82 -10.04
C ARG A 203 0.39 -37.18 -11.30
N ILE A 204 -0.54 -36.24 -11.14
CA ILE A 204 -1.14 -35.49 -12.25
C ILE A 204 -0.40 -34.16 -12.41
N TYR A 205 0.13 -33.91 -13.62
CA TYR A 205 0.80 -32.66 -13.98
C TYR A 205 -0.17 -31.78 -14.77
N CYS A 206 -0.52 -30.62 -14.23
CA CYS A 206 -1.38 -29.65 -14.90
C CYS A 206 -0.59 -28.39 -15.25
N PRO A 207 -0.52 -27.96 -16.51
CA PRO A 207 0.21 -26.74 -16.89
C PRO A 207 -0.42 -25.50 -16.23
N LEU A 208 0.43 -24.56 -15.79
CA LEU A 208 0.01 -23.27 -15.27
C LEU A 208 -0.15 -22.27 -16.43
N LEU A 209 -1.17 -21.42 -16.36
CA LEU A 209 -1.33 -20.32 -17.32
C LEU A 209 -0.26 -19.23 -17.07
N PRO A 210 0.20 -18.52 -18.13
CA PRO A 210 1.15 -17.42 -18.01
C PRO A 210 0.69 -16.32 -17.04
N CYS A 211 -0.63 -16.09 -16.93
CA CYS A 211 -1.23 -15.11 -16.02
C CYS A 211 -1.02 -15.42 -14.52
N TYR A 212 -0.44 -16.57 -14.16
CA TYR A 212 -0.01 -16.90 -12.80
C TYR A 212 1.36 -16.31 -12.43
N CYS A 213 2.14 -15.82 -13.39
CA CYS A 213 3.40 -15.10 -13.16
C CYS A 213 3.36 -13.74 -13.86
N VAL A 214 3.46 -12.69 -13.04
CA VAL A 214 3.43 -11.26 -13.41
C VAL A 214 2.03 -10.75 -13.76
N CYS A 215 1.36 -10.14 -12.78
CA CYS A 215 0.53 -8.96 -13.04
C CYS A 215 0.19 -8.16 -11.77
N CYS A 216 0.07 -6.85 -12.01
CA CYS A 216 -0.53 -5.77 -11.23
C CYS A 216 0.39 -4.98 -10.28
N LEU A 217 0.92 -3.85 -10.78
CA LEU A 217 0.55 -2.50 -10.31
C LEU A 217 1.20 -1.43 -11.22
N GLN A 218 0.54 -1.08 -12.32
CA GLN A 218 0.76 0.17 -13.04
C GLN A 218 -0.58 0.58 -13.69
N GLU A 219 -0.85 1.89 -13.71
CA GLU A 219 -2.08 2.59 -14.15
C GLU A 219 -3.25 2.55 -13.14
N GLU A 220 -3.85 3.65 -12.64
CA GLU A 220 -3.72 5.09 -12.88
C GLU A 220 -3.94 5.84 -11.55
N TYR A 221 -3.04 6.77 -11.21
CA TYR A 221 -3.38 7.86 -10.30
C TYR A 221 -3.81 9.05 -11.14
N SER A 222 -5.11 9.25 -11.30
CA SER A 222 -5.74 10.56 -11.52
C SER A 222 -7.25 10.43 -11.72
N ALA A 223 -8.04 10.36 -10.63
CA ALA A 223 -9.39 10.94 -10.58
C ALA A 223 -10.13 10.56 -9.29
N GLU A 224 -9.80 11.13 -8.14
CA GLU A 224 -10.80 11.21 -7.05
C GLU A 224 -10.79 12.57 -6.36
N GLN A 225 -11.83 13.36 -6.64
CA GLN A 225 -12.18 14.53 -5.84
C GLN A 225 -12.86 14.06 -4.55
N ILE A 226 -12.08 13.89 -3.50
CA ILE A 226 -12.57 13.41 -2.21
C ILE A 226 -13.32 14.54 -1.46
N GLN A 227 -14.54 14.22 -1.01
CA GLN A 227 -15.29 15.04 -0.06
C GLN A 227 -14.99 14.59 1.37
N TRP A 228 -14.63 15.55 2.22
CA TRP A 228 -14.27 15.37 3.63
C TRP A 228 -15.41 15.84 4.54
N TYR A 229 -15.69 15.08 5.60
CA TYR A 229 -16.56 15.47 6.71
C TYR A 229 -15.75 15.47 8.02
N PRO A 230 -15.82 16.54 8.84
CA PRO A 230 -15.24 16.52 10.18
C PRO A 230 -16.05 15.59 11.07
N MET A 231 -15.37 14.70 11.80
CA MET A 231 -16.01 13.79 12.74
C MET A 231 -15.43 13.98 14.15
N PRO A 232 -16.29 14.15 15.19
CA PRO A 232 -15.84 14.30 16.56
C PRO A 232 -15.28 12.98 17.09
N LEU A 233 -14.12 13.05 17.75
CA LEU A 233 -13.51 11.94 18.49
C LEU A 233 -14.48 11.41 19.57
N LYS A 234 -15.17 10.30 19.30
CA LYS A 234 -15.77 9.43 20.33
C LYS A 234 -15.64 7.95 19.95
N ASN A 235 -15.12 7.19 20.91
CA ASN A 235 -15.04 5.73 21.03
C ASN A 235 -14.23 4.96 19.98
N LEU A 236 -12.91 4.85 20.22
CA LEU A 236 -11.96 3.93 19.55
C LEU A 236 -12.44 2.46 19.54
N HIS A 237 -13.22 2.05 20.56
CA HIS A 237 -13.78 0.71 20.68
C HIS A 237 -14.62 0.30 19.46
N SER A 238 -15.40 1.22 18.90
CA SER A 238 -16.31 0.92 17.79
C SER A 238 -15.58 0.67 16.45
N CYS A 239 -14.39 1.24 16.25
CA CYS A 239 -13.55 0.94 15.08
C CYS A 239 -12.87 -0.44 15.21
N LEU A 240 -12.47 -0.83 16.42
CA LEU A 240 -11.90 -2.16 16.66
C LEU A 240 -12.95 -3.26 16.50
N GLU A 241 -14.17 -3.01 16.97
CA GLU A 241 -15.32 -3.90 16.76
C GLU A 241 -15.60 -4.07 15.26
N LEU A 242 -15.58 -3.00 14.47
CA LEU A 242 -15.74 -3.07 13.02
C LEU A 242 -14.75 -4.06 12.36
N ILE A 243 -13.49 -4.07 12.83
CA ILE A 243 -12.43 -4.88 12.21
C ILE A 243 -12.46 -6.34 12.72
N SER A 244 -12.70 -6.53 14.02
CA SER A 244 -12.40 -7.80 14.71
C SER A 244 -13.60 -8.48 15.38
N SER A 245 -14.75 -7.82 15.51
CA SER A 245 -15.91 -8.38 16.21
C SER A 245 -16.47 -9.62 15.53
N ARG A 246 -17.11 -10.48 16.32
CA ARG A 246 -17.95 -11.58 15.82
C ARG A 246 -19.41 -11.12 15.79
N PRO A 247 -20.20 -11.53 14.80
CA PRO A 247 -19.87 -12.45 13.71
C PRO A 247 -19.32 -11.75 12.46
N HIS A 248 -19.54 -10.44 12.31
CA HIS A 248 -19.42 -9.74 11.03
C HIS A 248 -18.25 -8.77 10.94
N GLY A 249 -17.22 -8.84 11.80
CA GLY A 249 -16.04 -7.99 11.64
C GLY A 249 -15.33 -8.23 10.30
N ILE A 250 -14.69 -7.20 9.75
CA ILE A 250 -14.06 -7.26 8.41
C ILE A 250 -13.11 -8.46 8.29
N LEU A 251 -12.26 -8.72 9.29
CA LEU A 251 -11.35 -9.86 9.28
C LEU A 251 -12.06 -11.21 9.37
N ARG A 252 -13.23 -11.25 10.03
CA ARG A 252 -14.04 -12.47 10.15
C ARG A 252 -14.79 -12.76 8.86
N ILE A 253 -15.32 -11.73 8.20
CA ILE A 253 -15.91 -11.85 6.85
C ILE A 253 -14.83 -12.32 5.87
N LEU A 254 -13.60 -11.78 5.97
CA LEU A 254 -12.48 -12.18 5.13
C LEU A 254 -12.18 -13.67 5.34
N ASP A 255 -11.99 -14.08 6.59
CA ASP A 255 -11.77 -15.47 6.98
C ASP A 255 -12.85 -16.38 6.41
N ASP A 256 -14.14 -16.11 6.68
CA ASP A 256 -15.26 -16.91 6.20
C ASP A 256 -15.37 -16.93 4.66
N GLN A 257 -15.03 -15.85 3.96
CA GLN A 257 -14.98 -15.82 2.48
C GLN A 257 -13.81 -16.64 1.93
N THR A 258 -12.65 -16.65 2.59
CA THR A 258 -11.50 -17.51 2.23
C THR A 258 -11.82 -19.00 2.41
N CYS A 259 -12.91 -19.34 3.09
CA CYS A 259 -13.38 -20.72 3.24
C CYS A 259 -14.33 -21.15 2.10
N LEU A 260 -14.83 -20.21 1.31
CA LEU A 260 -15.95 -20.41 0.41
C LEU A 260 -15.49 -20.54 -1.05
N PRO A 261 -15.84 -21.62 -1.76
CA PRO A 261 -15.32 -21.90 -3.10
C PRO A 261 -15.74 -20.91 -4.17
N GLN A 262 -16.90 -20.26 -3.98
CA GLN A 262 -17.45 -19.28 -4.92
C GLN A 262 -17.23 -17.83 -4.45
N ALA A 263 -16.43 -17.62 -3.41
CA ALA A 263 -16.13 -16.28 -2.96
C ALA A 263 -15.23 -15.56 -3.97
N THR A 264 -15.54 -14.29 -4.22
CA THR A 264 -14.76 -13.38 -5.06
C THR A 264 -14.51 -12.10 -4.27
N ASP A 265 -13.58 -11.27 -4.74
CA ASP A 265 -13.33 -9.95 -4.12
C ASP A 265 -14.61 -9.12 -4.05
N HIS A 266 -15.47 -9.25 -5.07
CA HIS A 266 -16.77 -8.58 -5.12
C HIS A 266 -17.74 -9.11 -4.06
N THR A 267 -17.85 -10.44 -3.86
CA THR A 267 -18.75 -10.99 -2.81
C THR A 267 -18.29 -10.61 -1.41
N PHE A 268 -16.97 -10.54 -1.19
CA PHE A 268 -16.40 -10.03 0.05
C PHE A 268 -16.77 -8.56 0.29
N LEU A 269 -16.55 -7.68 -0.71
CA LEU A 269 -16.90 -6.27 -0.61
C LEU A 269 -18.39 -6.05 -0.40
N GLN A 270 -19.25 -6.78 -1.13
CA GLN A 270 -20.70 -6.73 -0.97
C GLN A 270 -21.11 -7.04 0.48
N LYS A 271 -20.54 -8.08 1.09
CA LYS A 271 -20.80 -8.41 2.50
C LYS A 271 -20.33 -7.32 3.45
N CYS A 272 -19.14 -6.75 3.22
CA CYS A 272 -18.63 -5.64 4.02
C CYS A 272 -19.55 -4.41 3.91
N HIS A 273 -19.97 -4.04 2.69
CA HIS A 273 -20.90 -2.92 2.48
C HIS A 273 -22.28 -3.17 3.09
N TYR A 274 -22.77 -4.42 3.07
CA TYR A 274 -24.05 -4.79 3.65
C TYR A 274 -24.03 -4.67 5.19
N HIS A 275 -23.01 -5.23 5.85
CA HIS A 275 -22.93 -5.23 7.31
C HIS A 275 -22.43 -3.92 7.91
N HIS A 276 -21.62 -3.14 7.17
CA HIS A 276 -20.95 -1.95 7.71
C HIS A 276 -21.35 -0.64 7.04
N GLY A 277 -22.23 -0.66 6.04
CA GLY A 277 -22.62 0.55 5.30
C GLY A 277 -23.23 1.66 6.15
N ASN A 278 -23.83 1.32 7.30
CA ASN A 278 -24.41 2.28 8.24
C ASN A 278 -23.43 2.66 9.39
N SER A 279 -22.24 2.07 9.43
CA SER A 279 -21.25 2.35 10.48
C SER A 279 -20.61 3.72 10.25
N PRO A 280 -20.48 4.57 11.28
CA PRO A 280 -19.76 5.83 11.17
C PRO A 280 -18.27 5.65 10.83
N PHE A 281 -17.71 4.45 11.07
CA PHE A 281 -16.30 4.14 10.86
C PHE A 281 -16.03 3.47 9.51
N TYR A 282 -17.04 3.31 8.65
CA TYR A 282 -16.92 2.67 7.35
C TYR A 282 -17.54 3.53 6.25
N ALA A 283 -16.84 3.70 5.13
CA ALA A 283 -17.37 4.37 3.96
C ALA A 283 -17.29 3.48 2.72
N LYS A 284 -18.42 3.40 2.01
CA LYS A 284 -18.52 2.79 0.69
C LYS A 284 -18.08 3.80 -0.38
N PRO A 285 -17.42 3.34 -1.46
CA PRO A 285 -17.07 4.22 -2.57
C PRO A 285 -18.34 4.72 -3.28
N LYS A 286 -18.26 5.90 -3.89
CA LYS A 286 -19.39 6.49 -4.65
C LYS A 286 -19.64 5.76 -5.97
N ASN A 287 -18.58 5.21 -6.55
CA ASN A 287 -18.60 4.36 -7.74
C ASN A 287 -18.28 2.91 -7.35
N PRO A 288 -18.69 1.89 -8.13
CA PRO A 288 -18.39 0.49 -7.87
C PRO A 288 -16.91 0.19 -8.16
N LEU A 289 -16.04 0.73 -7.30
CA LEU A 289 -14.62 0.46 -7.28
C LEU A 289 -14.34 -0.65 -6.27
N PRO A 290 -13.31 -1.49 -6.49
CA PRO A 290 -12.95 -2.58 -5.59
C PRO A 290 -12.21 -2.06 -4.34
N VAL A 291 -12.79 -1.08 -3.65
CA VAL A 291 -12.19 -0.38 -2.51
C VAL A 291 -13.21 -0.18 -1.39
N PHE A 292 -12.72 -0.06 -0.16
CA PHE A 292 -13.51 0.40 0.99
C PHE A 292 -12.68 1.31 1.88
N THR A 293 -13.32 2.23 2.60
CA THR A 293 -12.62 3.16 3.49
C THR A 293 -12.97 2.87 4.94
N VAL A 294 -11.97 2.81 5.81
CA VAL A 294 -12.14 2.72 7.27
C VAL A 294 -11.60 3.99 7.92
N TYR A 295 -12.38 4.56 8.83
CA TYR A 295 -11.97 5.71 9.62
C TYR A 295 -11.26 5.24 10.88
N HIS A 296 -9.92 5.20 10.82
CA HIS A 296 -9.09 4.90 11.98
C HIS A 296 -8.89 6.15 12.84
N TYR A 297 -8.35 5.96 14.04
CA TYR A 297 -8.01 7.06 14.94
C TYR A 297 -7.03 8.08 14.33
N ALA A 298 -6.14 7.61 13.45
CA ALA A 298 -5.14 8.43 12.76
C ALA A 298 -5.67 9.05 11.45
N GLY A 299 -6.94 8.80 11.09
CA GLY A 299 -7.58 9.29 9.88
C GLY A 299 -8.19 8.19 9.01
N ALA A 300 -8.80 8.62 7.91
CA ALA A 300 -9.42 7.73 6.92
C ALA A 300 -8.35 7.02 6.07
N VAL A 301 -8.48 5.71 5.93
CA VAL A 301 -7.63 4.89 5.06
C VAL A 301 -8.50 4.12 4.08
N THR A 302 -8.19 4.24 2.80
CA THR A 302 -8.86 3.50 1.72
C THR A 302 -8.07 2.24 1.40
N TYR A 303 -8.71 1.08 1.57
CA TYR A 303 -8.17 -0.23 1.28
C TYR A 303 -8.63 -0.69 -0.10
N GLN A 304 -7.69 -1.12 -0.94
CA GLN A 304 -7.95 -1.66 -2.27
C GLN A 304 -7.87 -3.19 -2.27
N MET A 305 -8.81 -3.84 -2.97
CA MET A 305 -8.78 -5.28 -3.17
C MET A 305 -7.80 -5.64 -4.29
N VAL A 306 -6.97 -6.65 -4.00
CA VAL A 306 -6.06 -7.26 -4.97
C VAL A 306 -6.82 -8.39 -5.64
N SER A 307 -7.01 -8.31 -6.96
CA SER A 307 -7.93 -9.08 -7.82
C SER A 307 -7.76 -10.62 -7.84
N VAL A 308 -6.93 -11.18 -6.97
CA VAL A 308 -6.48 -12.58 -6.97
C VAL A 308 -6.66 -13.24 -5.60
N LEU A 309 -7.13 -12.51 -4.57
CA LEU A 309 -7.10 -12.99 -3.19
C LEU A 309 -7.89 -14.29 -2.97
N PHE A 310 -9.10 -14.38 -3.53
CA PHE A 310 -9.97 -15.56 -3.38
C PHE A 310 -9.80 -16.61 -4.49
N ARG A 311 -9.10 -16.30 -5.58
CA ARG A 311 -8.90 -17.23 -6.70
C ARG A 311 -8.06 -18.44 -6.28
N LYS A 312 -7.01 -18.24 -5.47
CA LYS A 312 -6.16 -19.33 -4.94
C LYS A 312 -6.93 -20.34 -4.08
N VAL A 313 -7.94 -19.88 -3.35
CA VAL A 313 -8.83 -20.75 -2.56
C VAL A 313 -9.73 -21.57 -3.47
N GLN A 314 -10.31 -20.91 -4.47
CA GLN A 314 -11.18 -21.52 -5.47
C GLN A 314 -10.43 -22.62 -6.24
N ASP A 315 -9.19 -22.38 -6.63
CA ASP A 315 -8.31 -23.36 -7.32
C ASP A 315 -7.91 -24.56 -6.44
N GLY A 316 -7.88 -24.38 -5.12
CA GLY A 316 -7.68 -25.49 -4.16
C GLY A 316 -8.94 -26.32 -3.96
N TYR A 317 -10.12 -25.68 -3.98
CA TYR A 317 -11.39 -26.35 -3.75
C TYR A 317 -11.91 -27.10 -4.98
N ILE A 318 -11.75 -26.55 -6.19
CA ILE A 318 -12.09 -27.21 -7.46
C ILE A 318 -11.32 -28.54 -7.56
N GLN A 319 -10.03 -28.51 -7.24
CA GLN A 319 -9.15 -29.68 -7.22
C GLN A 319 -9.60 -30.75 -6.21
N GLN A 320 -9.99 -30.37 -4.99
CA GLN A 320 -10.53 -31.33 -4.00
C GLN A 320 -11.83 -32.00 -4.46
N ARG A 321 -12.64 -31.29 -5.25
CA ARG A 321 -13.89 -31.82 -5.84
C ARG A 321 -13.60 -32.79 -6.98
N GLU A 322 -12.64 -32.48 -7.83
CA GLU A 322 -12.20 -33.31 -8.96
C GLU A 322 -11.54 -34.61 -8.48
N LEU A 323 -10.85 -34.58 -7.34
CA LEU A 323 -10.20 -35.75 -6.72
C LEU A 323 -11.17 -36.70 -5.97
N GLY A 324 -12.49 -36.51 -6.09
CA GLY A 324 -13.48 -37.48 -5.59
C GLY A 324 -13.56 -37.67 -4.06
N TRP A 325 -12.94 -36.80 -3.25
CA TRP A 325 -12.91 -36.93 -1.79
C TRP A 325 -14.29 -36.71 -1.14
N ARG A 326 -15.08 -37.79 -0.98
CA ARG A 326 -16.33 -37.84 -0.20
C ARG A 326 -16.08 -38.20 1.26
N GLY A 327 -15.27 -37.44 1.98
CA GLY A 327 -15.10 -37.61 3.43
C GLY A 327 -16.13 -36.80 4.22
N LYS A 328 -17.11 -37.45 4.83
CA LYS A 328 -17.97 -36.87 5.90
C LYS A 328 -17.16 -36.83 7.20
N GLY A 329 -16.48 -35.72 7.44
CA GLY A 329 -15.81 -35.43 8.72
C GLY A 329 -15.66 -33.92 8.87
N LEU A 330 -15.74 -33.42 10.11
CA LEU A 330 -15.58 -32.01 10.45
C LEU A 330 -14.19 -31.55 9.97
N ARG A 331 -14.11 -30.94 8.78
CA ARG A 331 -12.86 -30.42 8.21
C ARG A 331 -12.33 -29.35 9.17
N GLN A 332 -11.19 -29.61 9.81
CA GLN A 332 -10.40 -28.51 10.34
C GLN A 332 -9.92 -27.70 9.15
N LEU A 333 -10.47 -26.51 9.02
CA LEU A 333 -10.12 -25.61 7.94
C LEU A 333 -8.68 -25.11 8.16
N PRO A 334 -7.83 -25.06 7.12
CA PRO A 334 -6.51 -24.47 7.25
C PRO A 334 -6.61 -23.04 7.79
N SER A 335 -5.78 -22.72 8.78
CA SER A 335 -5.76 -21.42 9.43
C SER A 335 -5.39 -20.31 8.44
N THR A 336 -6.25 -19.32 8.31
CA THR A 336 -6.02 -18.19 7.41
C THR A 336 -4.99 -17.21 8.00
N ALA A 337 -4.41 -16.36 7.15
CA ALA A 337 -3.52 -15.29 7.60
C ALA A 337 -4.24 -14.34 8.59
N ALA A 338 -5.52 -14.06 8.37
CA ALA A 338 -6.35 -13.26 9.27
C ALA A 338 -6.52 -13.94 10.64
N SER A 339 -6.79 -15.25 10.65
CA SER A 339 -6.90 -16.04 11.88
C SER A 339 -5.60 -16.06 12.69
N HIS A 340 -4.46 -16.35 12.04
CA HIS A 340 -3.14 -16.30 12.68
C HIS A 340 -2.80 -14.92 13.24
N PHE A 341 -3.16 -13.86 12.51
CA PHE A 341 -2.93 -12.49 12.96
C PHE A 341 -3.75 -12.16 14.21
N LEU A 342 -5.05 -12.45 14.19
CA LEU A 342 -5.93 -12.23 15.34
C LEU A 342 -5.48 -13.03 16.56
N GLN A 343 -5.06 -14.29 16.37
CA GLN A 343 -4.50 -15.11 17.44
C GLN A 343 -3.23 -14.47 18.04
N SER A 344 -2.31 -14.03 17.19
CA SER A 344 -1.05 -13.41 17.62
C SER A 344 -1.28 -12.08 18.35
N LEU A 345 -2.27 -11.28 17.91
CA LEU A 345 -2.65 -10.04 18.59
C LEU A 345 -3.28 -10.30 19.94
N ASN A 346 -4.21 -11.25 20.04
CA ASN A 346 -4.85 -11.60 21.30
C ASN A 346 -3.85 -12.11 22.33
N GLU A 347 -2.84 -12.87 21.89
CA GLU A 347 -1.74 -13.28 22.76
C GLU A 347 -0.92 -12.07 23.25
N LEU A 348 -0.62 -11.12 22.36
CA LEU A 348 0.13 -9.91 22.72
C LEU A 348 -0.66 -9.02 23.68
N THR A 349 -1.94 -8.76 23.43
CA THR A 349 -2.78 -7.93 24.32
C THR A 349 -2.93 -8.58 25.69
N ALA A 350 -3.18 -9.89 25.75
CA ALA A 350 -3.23 -10.62 27.01
C ALA A 350 -1.92 -10.55 27.81
N ARG A 351 -0.77 -10.49 27.14
CA ARG A 351 0.54 -10.26 27.79
C ARG A 351 0.70 -8.82 28.28
N LEU A 352 0.22 -7.84 27.51
CA LEU A 352 0.28 -6.42 27.89
C LEU A 352 -0.64 -6.10 29.07
N ASP A 353 -1.82 -6.71 29.13
CA ASP A 353 -2.81 -6.51 30.20
C ASP A 353 -2.32 -7.01 31.57
N ARG A 354 -1.40 -7.98 31.57
CA ARG A 354 -0.77 -8.52 32.80
C ARG A 354 0.39 -7.67 33.30
N CYS A 355 0.83 -6.68 32.52
CA CYS A 355 2.01 -5.88 32.81
C CYS A 355 1.62 -4.45 33.21
N LYS A 356 2.43 -3.82 34.06
CA LYS A 356 2.34 -2.37 34.26
C LYS A 356 2.79 -1.69 32.96
N THR A 357 1.89 -0.98 32.32
CA THR A 357 2.16 -0.31 31.03
C THR A 357 2.69 1.09 31.25
N THR A 358 3.70 1.47 30.45
CA THR A 358 4.20 2.84 30.36
C THR A 358 4.19 3.23 28.89
N PHE A 359 3.55 4.35 28.58
CA PHE A 359 3.37 4.79 27.20
C PHE A 359 4.46 5.75 26.78
N ILE A 360 5.12 5.47 25.66
CA ILE A 360 6.03 6.40 24.99
C ILE A 360 5.38 6.76 23.65
N ARG A 361 4.87 7.99 23.52
CA ARG A 361 4.27 8.49 22.27
C ARG A 361 5.34 9.21 21.45
N CYS A 362 5.67 8.67 20.28
CA CYS A 362 6.62 9.30 19.36
C CYS A 362 5.86 10.22 18.39
N LEU A 363 6.24 11.50 18.34
CA LEU A 363 5.66 12.49 17.43
C LEU A 363 6.57 12.73 16.24
N LYS A 364 6.01 12.73 15.03
CA LYS A 364 6.75 13.09 13.80
C LYS A 364 6.69 14.61 13.61
N PRO A 365 7.82 15.34 13.70
CA PRO A 365 7.81 16.80 13.67
C PRO A 365 7.44 17.37 12.30
N ASN A 366 7.77 16.64 11.23
CA ASN A 366 7.47 17.04 9.85
C ASN A 366 7.37 15.81 8.92
N TYR A 367 6.65 15.97 7.81
CA TYR A 367 6.56 14.94 6.76
C TYR A 367 7.60 15.15 5.65
N VAL A 368 8.10 16.37 5.51
CA VAL A 368 9.23 16.69 4.64
C VAL A 368 10.48 16.42 5.46
N LYS A 369 11.24 15.36 5.12
CA LYS A 369 12.48 14.88 5.80
C LYS A 369 13.63 15.92 5.79
N ARG A 370 13.34 17.22 5.95
CA ARG A 370 14.31 18.30 6.06
C ARG A 370 14.77 18.38 7.51
N LEU A 371 16.08 18.25 7.68
CA LEU A 371 16.76 18.92 8.77
C LEU A 371 16.60 20.41 8.48
N SER A 372 15.75 21.12 9.22
CA SER A 372 15.95 22.55 9.36
C SER A 372 17.38 22.75 9.89
N GLY A 373 18.09 23.80 9.48
CA GLY A 373 19.42 24.13 10.04
C GLY A 373 19.41 24.50 11.54
N VAL A 374 18.37 24.13 12.26
CA VAL A 374 18.06 24.35 13.68
C VAL A 374 17.94 22.95 14.28
N SER A 375 18.59 22.70 15.42
CA SER A 375 18.61 21.38 16.05
C SER A 375 17.19 20.88 16.31
N ASN A 376 16.89 19.59 16.06
CA ASN A 376 15.57 19.00 16.36
C ASN A 376 15.12 19.26 17.81
N LYS A 377 16.08 19.46 18.71
CA LYS A 377 15.86 19.84 20.12
C LYS A 377 15.32 21.28 20.26
N GLU A 378 15.88 22.22 19.51
CA GLU A 378 15.46 23.63 19.49
C GLU A 378 14.08 23.78 18.83
N GLN A 379 13.78 23.00 17.79
CA GLN A 379 12.44 22.97 17.20
C GLN A 379 11.38 22.42 18.17
N SER A 380 11.74 21.36 18.90
CA SER A 380 10.86 20.77 19.91
C SER A 380 10.60 21.76 21.05
N LEU A 381 11.62 22.50 21.47
CA LEU A 381 11.51 23.57 22.46
C LEU A 381 10.66 24.74 21.95
N ALA A 382 10.84 25.19 20.71
CA ALA A 382 10.03 26.25 20.12
C ALA A 382 8.55 25.85 20.00
N LEU A 383 8.26 24.57 19.72
CA LEU A 383 6.89 24.06 19.74
C LEU A 383 6.29 24.08 21.14
N LEU A 384 7.05 23.70 22.17
CA LEU A 384 6.60 23.72 23.56
C LEU A 384 6.34 25.13 24.07
N ASP A 385 7.21 26.08 23.71
CA ASP A 385 7.05 27.49 24.02
C ASP A 385 5.77 28.06 23.38
N MET A 386 5.50 27.67 22.13
CA MET A 386 4.27 28.05 21.43
C MET A 386 2.99 27.50 22.09
N VAL A 387 3.06 26.40 22.83
CA VAL A 387 1.93 25.82 23.59
C VAL A 387 1.86 26.39 25.02
N GLY A 388 2.88 27.13 25.48
CA GLY A 388 2.95 27.68 26.83
C GLY A 388 3.29 26.63 27.89
N ALA A 389 4.18 25.69 27.57
CA ALA A 389 4.59 24.62 28.48
C ALA A 389 5.43 25.14 29.65
N GLU A 390 5.03 24.84 30.89
CA GLU A 390 5.79 25.22 32.09
C GLU A 390 6.99 24.28 32.37
N GLU A 391 8.04 24.82 32.99
CA GLU A 391 9.21 24.05 33.44
C GLU A 391 8.78 23.00 34.49
N GLY A 392 8.88 21.72 34.13
CA GLY A 392 8.41 20.58 34.95
C GLY A 392 7.20 19.84 34.36
N GLN A 393 6.60 20.33 33.27
CA GLN A 393 5.59 19.60 32.49
C GLN A 393 6.21 18.74 31.37
N TYR A 394 7.48 18.95 31.07
CA TYR A 394 8.23 18.21 30.07
C TYR A 394 9.68 17.97 30.52
N GLN A 395 10.33 16.96 29.94
CA GLN A 395 11.74 16.67 30.14
C GLN A 395 12.39 16.23 28.83
N LEU A 396 13.58 16.74 28.55
CA LEU A 396 14.35 16.40 27.36
C LEU A 396 15.33 15.24 27.65
N GLY A 397 15.17 14.12 26.95
CA GLY A 397 16.13 13.04 26.91
C GLY A 397 17.15 13.18 25.77
N LEU A 398 18.06 12.21 25.65
CA LEU A 398 19.09 12.19 24.59
C LEU A 398 18.49 12.09 23.17
N THR A 399 17.36 11.39 23.01
CA THR A 399 16.71 11.16 21.70
C THR A 399 15.20 11.42 21.71
N LYS A 400 14.60 11.71 22.87
CA LYS A 400 13.14 11.77 23.05
C LYS A 400 12.75 12.90 23.98
N LEU A 401 11.60 13.50 23.71
CA LEU A 401 10.93 14.47 24.57
C LEU A 401 9.86 13.76 25.39
N PHE A 402 9.91 13.91 26.71
CA PHE A 402 8.94 13.37 27.64
C PHE A 402 7.97 14.48 28.04
N LEU A 403 6.67 14.20 27.95
CA LEU A 403 5.60 15.15 28.23
C LEU A 403 4.66 14.56 29.28
N LYS A 404 4.20 15.38 30.22
CA LYS A 404 3.07 15.03 31.07
C LYS A 404 1.78 14.98 30.24
N GLU A 405 0.83 14.15 30.67
CA GLU A 405 -0.40 13.86 29.94
C GLU A 405 -1.23 15.13 29.63
N LEU A 406 -1.34 16.05 30.59
CA LEU A 406 -2.07 17.31 30.41
C LEU A 406 -1.48 18.18 29.29
N LEU A 407 -0.14 18.33 29.28
CA LEU A 407 0.56 19.10 28.26
C LEU A 407 0.44 18.44 26.87
N TYR A 408 0.47 17.10 26.84
CA TYR A 408 0.25 16.35 25.61
C TYR A 408 -1.16 16.59 25.04
N GLN A 409 -2.20 16.54 25.88
CA GLN A 409 -3.59 16.78 25.44
C GLN A 409 -3.76 18.19 24.86
N GLN A 410 -3.16 19.21 25.47
CA GLN A 410 -3.17 20.59 24.95
C GLN A 410 -2.47 20.69 23.59
N LEU A 411 -1.34 20.01 23.43
CA LEU A 411 -0.59 20.00 22.18
C LEU A 411 -1.39 19.29 21.06
N GLU A 412 -2.08 18.21 21.39
CA GLU A 412 -2.94 17.46 20.47
C GLU A 412 -4.19 18.27 20.07
N GLU A 413 -4.79 19.01 21.00
CA GLU A 413 -5.92 19.91 20.71
C GLU A 413 -5.52 21.06 19.78
N LYS A 414 -4.36 21.68 20.04
CA LYS A 414 -3.81 22.76 19.19
C LYS A 414 -3.41 22.25 17.81
N TRP A 415 -2.84 21.04 17.74
CA TRP A 415 -2.55 20.35 16.49
C TRP A 415 -3.82 20.12 15.66
N ASN A 416 -4.85 19.51 16.26
CA ASN A 416 -6.12 19.22 15.60
C ASN A 416 -6.81 20.49 15.10
N SER A 417 -6.77 21.56 15.89
CA SER A 417 -7.32 22.87 15.52
C SER A 417 -6.61 23.47 14.32
N THR A 418 -5.27 23.41 14.31
CA THR A 418 -4.44 23.93 13.21
C THR A 418 -4.64 23.13 11.92
N GLN A 419 -4.68 21.80 12.01
CA GLN A 419 -5.00 20.93 10.87
C GLN A 419 -6.38 21.25 10.30
N THR A 420 -7.38 21.43 11.16
CA THR A 420 -8.74 21.76 10.74
C THR A 420 -8.78 23.11 10.02
N TRP A 421 -8.10 24.13 10.58
CA TRP A 421 -8.03 25.45 9.95
C TRP A 421 -7.33 25.43 8.58
N ALA A 422 -6.21 24.71 8.47
CA ALA A 422 -5.49 24.53 7.21
C ALA A 422 -6.36 23.81 6.17
N ALA A 423 -7.03 22.73 6.56
CA ALA A 423 -7.94 21.99 5.70
C ALA A 423 -9.10 22.87 5.22
N VAL A 424 -9.75 23.61 6.12
CA VAL A 424 -10.84 24.54 5.77
C VAL A 424 -10.35 25.63 4.81
N THR A 425 -9.16 26.17 5.02
CA THR A 425 -8.58 27.21 4.16
C THR A 425 -8.32 26.70 2.74
N ILE A 426 -7.70 25.52 2.62
CA ILE A 426 -7.46 24.87 1.32
C ILE A 426 -8.79 24.57 0.63
N GLN A 427 -9.74 23.95 1.36
CA GLN A 427 -11.06 23.61 0.83
C GLN A 427 -11.82 24.86 0.36
N ARG A 428 -11.78 25.96 1.12
CA ARG A 428 -12.40 27.24 0.75
C ARG A 428 -11.85 27.75 -0.57
N ASN A 429 -10.53 27.74 -0.73
CA ASN A 429 -9.88 28.24 -1.93
C ASN A 429 -10.18 27.35 -3.15
N ILE A 430 -10.18 26.03 -2.98
CA ILE A 430 -10.52 25.08 -4.06
C ILE A 430 -12.00 25.22 -4.46
N ARG A 431 -12.93 25.24 -3.50
CA ARG A 431 -14.36 25.44 -3.77
C ARG A 431 -14.61 26.75 -4.52
N GLY A 432 -13.96 27.84 -4.07
CA GLY A 432 -14.02 29.13 -4.74
C GLY A 432 -13.46 29.10 -6.16
N PHE A 433 -12.33 28.43 -6.38
CA PHE A 433 -11.74 28.25 -7.71
C PHE A 433 -12.67 27.49 -8.65
N LEU A 434 -13.20 26.34 -8.23
CA LEU A 434 -14.12 25.53 -9.02
C LEU A 434 -15.40 26.29 -9.37
N CYS A 435 -15.98 27.01 -8.40
CA CYS A 435 -17.17 27.83 -8.61
C CYS A 435 -16.92 28.93 -9.66
N ARG A 436 -15.80 29.68 -9.54
CA ARG A 436 -15.42 30.71 -10.52
C ARG A 436 -15.18 30.14 -11.91
N ARG A 437 -14.52 28.97 -12.00
CA ARG A 437 -14.28 28.27 -13.26
C ARG A 437 -15.59 27.87 -13.93
N ASN A 438 -16.50 27.23 -13.18
CA ASN A 438 -17.79 26.79 -13.70
C ASN A 438 -18.67 27.97 -14.10
N PHE A 439 -18.70 29.05 -13.30
CA PHE A 439 -19.44 30.26 -13.64
C PHE A 439 -18.94 30.88 -14.95
N ARG A 440 -17.62 30.97 -15.14
CA ARG A 440 -17.04 31.49 -16.39
C ARG A 440 -17.42 30.62 -17.59
N PHE A 441 -17.31 29.30 -17.46
CA PHE A 441 -17.72 28.35 -18.48
C PHE A 441 -19.21 28.51 -18.85
N PHE A 442 -20.11 28.52 -17.88
CA PHE A 442 -21.55 28.68 -18.15
C PHE A 442 -21.88 30.05 -18.75
N LYS A 443 -21.25 31.12 -18.27
CA LYS A 443 -21.43 32.48 -18.80
C LYS A 443 -21.03 32.55 -20.27
N GLU A 444 -19.88 32.00 -20.64
CA GLU A 444 -19.41 31.98 -22.04
C GLU A 444 -20.37 31.22 -22.95
N LYS A 445 -20.81 30.03 -22.53
CA LYS A 445 -21.79 29.23 -23.31
C LYS A 445 -23.13 29.94 -23.45
N ALA A 446 -23.64 30.55 -22.38
CA ALA A 446 -24.89 31.31 -22.40
C ALA A 446 -24.80 32.50 -23.37
N ILE A 447 -23.69 33.25 -23.37
CA ILE A 447 -23.47 34.37 -24.29
C ILE A 447 -23.50 33.91 -25.75
N VAL A 448 -22.84 32.78 -26.06
CA VAL A 448 -22.84 32.21 -27.42
C VAL A 448 -24.23 31.78 -27.86
N ILE A 449 -25.01 31.13 -26.98
CA ILE A 449 -26.39 30.74 -27.30
C ILE A 449 -27.27 31.98 -27.53
N GLN A 450 -27.17 32.96 -26.62
CA GLN A 450 -27.92 34.21 -26.72
C GLN A 450 -27.60 34.98 -28.00
N SER A 451 -26.33 35.02 -28.42
CA SER A 451 -25.94 35.69 -29.67
C SER A 451 -26.54 35.01 -30.90
N HIS A 452 -26.58 33.67 -30.95
CA HIS A 452 -27.22 32.92 -32.02
C HIS A 452 -28.74 33.15 -32.09
N ILE A 453 -29.42 33.16 -30.94
CA ILE A 453 -30.87 33.43 -30.85
C ILE A 453 -31.18 34.85 -31.32
N ARG A 454 -30.46 35.86 -30.81
CA ARG A 454 -30.62 37.27 -31.23
C ARG A 454 -30.39 37.40 -32.74
N GLY A 455 -29.35 36.76 -33.27
CA GLY A 455 -29.07 36.74 -34.71
C GLY A 455 -30.18 36.08 -35.53
N HIS A 456 -30.75 34.96 -35.07
CA HIS A 456 -31.86 34.30 -35.74
C HIS A 456 -33.12 35.19 -35.78
N GLN A 457 -33.46 35.82 -34.65
CA GLN A 457 -34.60 36.74 -34.55
C GLN A 457 -34.44 37.93 -35.52
N ALA A 458 -33.26 38.55 -35.56
CA ALA A 458 -32.97 39.65 -36.49
C ALA A 458 -33.11 39.23 -37.96
N ARG A 459 -32.55 38.06 -38.34
CA ARG A 459 -32.68 37.54 -39.71
C ARG A 459 -34.13 37.22 -40.09
N LYS A 460 -34.91 36.64 -39.17
CA LYS A 460 -36.34 36.36 -39.37
C LYS A 460 -37.13 37.65 -39.56
N HIS A 461 -36.85 38.68 -38.77
CA HIS A 461 -37.46 40.00 -38.91
C HIS A 461 -37.12 40.63 -40.26
N TYR A 462 -35.84 40.63 -40.67
CA TYR A 462 -35.41 41.15 -41.96
C TYR A 462 -36.08 40.42 -43.15
N LYS A 463 -36.21 39.09 -43.10
CA LYS A 463 -36.91 38.33 -44.15
C LYS A 463 -38.37 38.77 -44.31
N ARG A 464 -39.09 39.00 -43.20
CA ARG A 464 -40.46 39.53 -43.23
C ARG A 464 -40.52 40.91 -43.86
N LEU A 465 -39.65 41.82 -43.43
CA LEU A 465 -39.53 43.17 -43.98
C LEU A 465 -39.25 43.15 -45.48
N LYS A 466 -38.30 42.31 -45.94
CA LYS A 466 -37.97 42.15 -47.35
C LYS A 466 -39.18 41.65 -48.14
N GLN A 467 -39.91 40.64 -47.65
CA GLN A 467 -41.13 40.14 -48.30
C GLN A 467 -42.19 41.23 -48.41
N SER A 468 -42.47 41.97 -47.32
CA SER A 468 -43.43 43.08 -47.33
C SER A 468 -43.00 44.19 -48.29
N PHE A 469 -41.70 44.52 -48.35
CA PHE A 469 -41.18 45.49 -49.30
C PHE A 469 -41.33 45.02 -50.74
N THR A 470 -41.02 43.75 -51.05
CA THR A 470 -41.21 43.18 -52.40
C THR A 470 -42.69 43.17 -52.80
N GLN A 471 -43.60 42.83 -51.88
CA GLN A 471 -45.05 42.90 -52.11
C GLN A 471 -45.51 44.33 -52.39
N PHE A 472 -45.06 45.30 -51.57
CA PHE A 472 -45.33 46.72 -51.78
C PHE A 472 -44.81 47.19 -53.15
N TRP A 473 -43.57 46.82 -53.50
CA TRP A 473 -42.94 47.20 -54.77
C TRP A 473 -43.66 46.59 -55.99
N ALA A 474 -44.15 45.34 -55.87
CA ALA A 474 -44.96 44.70 -56.90
C ALA A 474 -46.29 45.42 -57.12
N VAL A 475 -46.98 45.79 -56.04
CA VAL A 475 -48.21 46.61 -56.09
C VAL A 475 -47.91 47.98 -56.72
N MET A 476 -46.79 48.60 -56.34
CA MET A 476 -46.37 49.90 -56.88
C MET A 476 -46.10 49.82 -58.40
N MET A 477 -45.49 48.74 -58.88
CA MET A 477 -45.25 48.53 -60.32
C MET A 477 -46.55 48.30 -61.10
N ILE A 478 -47.48 47.48 -60.57
CA ILE A 478 -48.81 47.27 -61.18
C ILE A 478 -49.61 48.58 -61.25
N THR A 479 -49.58 49.37 -60.17
CA THR A 479 -50.27 50.67 -60.10
C THR A 479 -49.61 51.72 -61.00
N ARG A 480 -48.28 51.69 -61.18
CA ARG A 480 -47.56 52.59 -62.09
C ARG A 480 -48.02 52.44 -63.55
N ASP A 481 -48.24 51.23 -64.02
CA ASP A 481 -48.71 50.99 -65.39
C ASP A 481 -50.19 51.31 -65.59
N THR A 482 -51.02 51.18 -64.55
CA THR A 482 -52.42 51.61 -64.60
C THR A 482 -52.56 53.15 -64.56
N ILE A 483 -51.70 53.83 -63.79
CA ILE A 483 -51.62 55.30 -63.78
C ILE A 483 -51.12 55.83 -65.14
N LYS A 484 -50.08 55.20 -65.72
CA LYS A 484 -49.62 55.54 -67.08
C LYS A 484 -50.70 55.30 -68.13
N ARG A 485 -51.43 54.18 -68.09
CA ARG A 485 -52.55 53.92 -69.01
C ARG A 485 -53.72 54.90 -68.86
N ARG A 486 -53.95 55.46 -67.66
CA ARG A 486 -54.92 56.54 -67.45
C ARG A 486 -54.48 57.88 -68.04
N HIS A 487 -53.18 58.14 -68.13
CA HIS A 487 -52.63 59.35 -68.77
C HIS A 487 -52.71 59.32 -70.30
N TRP A 488 -52.67 58.14 -70.94
CA TRP A 488 -52.82 57.98 -72.39
C TRP A 488 -54.28 57.89 -72.89
N ARG A 489 -55.27 57.93 -71.99
CA ARG A 489 -56.71 57.94 -72.33
C ARG A 489 -57.37 59.33 -72.16
N LYS A 490 -56.57 60.36 -71.91
CA LYS A 490 -56.92 61.76 -72.14
C LYS A 490 -56.15 62.22 -73.37
#